data_AF-A0ABD5XPD8-F1
#
_entry.id   AF-A0ABD5XPD8-F1
#
_cell.length_a   1.000
_cell.length_b   1.000
_cell.length_c   1.000
_cell.angle_alpha   90.00
_cell.angle_beta   90.00
_cell.angle_gamma   90.00
#
_symmetry.space_group_name_H-M   'P 1'
#
loop_
_entity.id
_entity.type
_entity.pdbx_description
1 polymer ?
#
loop_
_entity_poly.entity_id
_entity_poly.type
_entity_poly.pdbx_seq_one_letter_code
_entity_poly.pdbx_strand_id
1 'polypeptide(L)'
;MAGSTRNGEPNDGEIRLWQEDGWWIAKEVDTGVTTQGESREEALDNLDDAVAVHTGERGHEPTDEELRALGIDPVDNTTGDREPPDVPTDRWGGGRSPEWRS
;
A
#
# COMPACT_ATOMS: atom_id res chain seq x y z
N MET A 1 12.71 -21.68 -24.05
CA MET A 1 11.58 -22.01 -23.16
C MET A 1 12.02 -21.63 -21.75
N ALA A 2 11.61 -20.47 -21.23
CA ALA A 2 11.94 -20.05 -19.87
C ALA A 2 10.98 -20.76 -18.90
N GLY A 3 11.50 -21.66 -18.09
CA GLY A 3 10.75 -22.33 -17.04
C GLY A 3 10.60 -21.39 -15.85
N SER A 4 9.37 -20.99 -15.55
CA SER A 4 9.04 -20.26 -14.32
C SER A 4 9.20 -21.22 -13.14
N THR A 5 10.29 -21.09 -12.40
CA THR A 5 10.48 -21.78 -11.12
C THR A 5 9.55 -21.13 -10.10
N ARG A 6 8.38 -21.76 -9.88
CA ARG A 6 7.66 -21.56 -8.61
C ARG A 6 8.55 -22.12 -7.51
N ASN A 7 8.95 -21.27 -6.55
CA ASN A 7 9.93 -21.48 -5.48
C ASN A 7 11.37 -21.07 -5.86
N GLY A 8 11.57 -19.76 -6.00
CA GLY A 8 12.85 -19.10 -5.73
C GLY A 8 12.59 -18.06 -4.64
N GLU A 9 13.56 -17.83 -3.77
CA GLU A 9 13.57 -16.67 -2.88
C GLU A 9 13.29 -15.41 -3.72
N PRO A 10 12.51 -14.44 -3.20
CA PRO A 10 12.24 -13.21 -3.94
C PRO A 10 13.56 -12.58 -4.37
N ASN A 11 13.59 -12.09 -5.61
CA ASN A 11 14.73 -11.32 -6.08
C ASN A 11 14.61 -9.90 -5.52
N ASP A 12 15.74 -9.27 -5.23
CA ASP A 12 15.75 -7.85 -4.85
C ASP A 12 15.03 -7.02 -5.93
N GLY A 13 14.03 -6.25 -5.52
CA GLY A 13 13.16 -5.47 -6.41
C GLY A 13 12.14 -6.30 -7.19
N GLU A 14 11.74 -7.49 -6.70
CA GLU A 14 10.68 -8.28 -7.32
C GLU A 14 9.35 -7.51 -7.30
N ILE A 15 8.78 -7.29 -8.50
CA ILE A 15 7.44 -6.72 -8.67
C ILE A 15 6.49 -7.79 -9.17
N ARG A 16 5.38 -7.96 -8.46
CA ARG A 16 4.23 -8.79 -8.86
C ARG A 16 3.17 -7.91 -9.49
N LEU A 17 2.77 -8.25 -10.70
CA LEU A 17 1.78 -7.51 -11.46
C LEU A 17 0.66 -8.43 -11.92
N TRP A 18 -0.58 -8.05 -11.65
CA TRP A 18 -1.77 -8.78 -12.11
C TRP A 18 -2.92 -7.82 -12.41
N GLN A 19 -3.97 -8.35 -13.06
CA GLN A 19 -5.22 -7.63 -13.25
C GLN A 19 -6.32 -8.23 -12.39
N GLU A 20 -7.14 -7.36 -11.80
CA GLU A 20 -8.33 -7.72 -11.04
C GLU A 20 -9.40 -6.67 -11.32
N ASP A 21 -10.63 -7.09 -11.59
CA ASP A 21 -11.78 -6.21 -11.83
C ASP A 21 -11.57 -5.09 -12.86
N GLY A 22 -10.72 -5.33 -13.87
CA GLY A 22 -10.40 -4.38 -14.93
C GLY A 22 -9.33 -3.34 -14.56
N TRP A 23 -8.72 -3.46 -13.38
CA TRP A 23 -7.62 -2.62 -12.92
C TRP A 23 -6.31 -3.39 -12.93
N TRP A 24 -5.21 -2.68 -13.14
CA TRP A 24 -3.86 -3.20 -12.96
C TRP A 24 -3.41 -2.99 -11.53
N ILE A 25 -2.83 -4.03 -10.92
CA ILE A 25 -2.34 -4.03 -9.55
C ILE A 25 -0.86 -4.39 -9.58
N ALA A 26 -0.02 -3.50 -9.05
CA ALA A 26 1.41 -3.68 -8.96
C ALA A 26 1.83 -3.73 -7.47
N LYS A 27 2.61 -4.76 -7.11
CA LYS A 27 3.11 -4.96 -5.75
C LYS A 27 4.60 -5.18 -5.76
N GLU A 28 5.33 -4.34 -5.06
CA GLU A 28 6.76 -4.52 -4.79
C GLU A 28 6.88 -5.44 -3.55
N VAL A 29 7.71 -6.49 -3.66
CA VAL A 29 7.74 -7.59 -2.68
C VAL A 29 8.56 -7.26 -1.44
N ASP A 30 9.62 -6.47 -1.56
CA ASP A 30 10.56 -6.21 -0.46
C ASP A 30 9.98 -5.23 0.58
N THR A 31 9.35 -4.16 0.10
CA THR A 31 8.62 -3.15 0.88
C THR A 31 7.17 -3.55 1.14
N GLY A 32 6.59 -4.41 0.29
CA GLY A 32 5.19 -4.79 0.34
C GLY A 32 4.22 -3.72 -0.19
N VAL A 33 4.73 -2.59 -0.69
CA VAL A 33 3.92 -1.50 -1.25
C VAL A 33 3.10 -2.02 -2.43
N THR A 34 1.82 -1.66 -2.45
CA THR A 34 0.88 -2.06 -3.50
C THR A 34 0.15 -0.83 -4.04
N THR A 35 0.13 -0.69 -5.35
CA THR A 35 -0.56 0.39 -6.08
C THR A 35 -1.44 -0.18 -7.18
N GLN A 36 -2.35 0.66 -7.67
CA GLN A 36 -3.32 0.29 -8.69
C GLN A 36 -3.37 1.38 -9.76
N GLY A 37 -3.82 1.02 -10.96
CA GLY A 37 -4.04 1.97 -12.06
C GLY A 37 -4.94 1.38 -13.15
N GLU A 38 -5.58 2.26 -13.93
CA GLU A 38 -6.44 1.84 -15.05
C GLU A 38 -5.62 1.17 -16.16
N SER A 39 -4.34 1.50 -16.21
CA SER A 39 -3.36 0.94 -17.15
C SER A 39 -2.19 0.32 -16.41
N ARG A 40 -1.51 -0.61 -17.07
CA ARG A 40 -0.29 -1.23 -16.55
C ARG A 40 0.79 -0.21 -16.20
N GLU A 41 0.99 0.75 -17.10
CA GLU A 41 1.98 1.82 -16.91
C GLU A 41 1.61 2.69 -15.71
N GLU A 42 0.35 3.06 -15.56
CA GLU A 42 -0.12 3.87 -14.43
C GLU A 42 0.07 3.14 -13.09
N ALA A 43 -0.23 1.84 -13.01
CA ALA A 43 0.00 1.08 -11.80
C ALA A 43 1.49 1.03 -11.41
N LEU A 44 2.39 0.93 -12.39
CA LEU A 44 3.84 0.90 -12.17
C LEU A 44 4.41 2.28 -11.82
N ASP A 45 3.96 3.35 -12.49
CA ASP A 45 4.37 4.72 -12.19
C ASP A 45 3.97 5.11 -10.76
N ASN A 46 2.73 4.78 -10.37
CA ASN A 46 2.26 4.93 -9.00
C ASN A 46 3.11 4.11 -8.02
N LEU A 47 3.54 2.90 -8.41
CA LEU A 47 4.36 2.04 -7.55
C LEU A 47 5.74 2.66 -7.30
N ASP A 48 6.40 3.17 -8.33
CA ASP A 48 7.73 3.79 -8.23
C ASP A 48 7.69 5.02 -7.31
N ASP A 49 6.62 5.81 -7.38
CA ASP A 49 6.39 6.93 -6.46
C ASP A 49 6.14 6.48 -5.03
N ALA A 50 5.27 5.50 -4.82
CA ALA A 50 4.94 5.00 -3.49
C ALA A 50 6.11 4.30 -2.80
N VAL A 51 6.91 3.52 -3.56
CA VAL A 51 8.12 2.87 -3.05
C VAL A 51 9.16 3.91 -2.65
N ALA A 52 9.39 4.93 -3.49
CA ALA A 52 10.33 6.00 -3.16
C ALA A 52 9.90 6.77 -1.89
N VAL A 53 8.59 6.96 -1.68
CA VAL A 53 8.07 7.51 -0.42
C VAL A 53 8.32 6.58 0.76
N HIS A 54 8.09 5.28 0.59
CA HIS A 54 8.26 4.30 1.65
C HIS A 54 9.73 4.12 2.08
N THR A 55 10.66 4.12 1.12
CA THR A 55 12.11 4.00 1.40
C THR A 55 12.72 5.30 1.93
N GLY A 56 11.93 6.39 2.01
CA GLY A 56 12.40 7.71 2.40
C GLY A 56 13.27 8.39 1.33
N GLU A 57 13.29 7.86 0.10
CA GLU A 57 13.97 8.45 -1.04
C GLU A 57 13.18 9.64 -1.65
N ARG A 58 11.86 9.69 -1.44
CA ARG A 58 10.96 10.75 -1.94
C ARG A 58 9.93 11.14 -0.89
N GLY A 59 10.09 12.30 -0.27
CA GLY A 59 9.20 12.77 0.79
C GLY A 59 9.77 12.50 2.19
N HIS A 60 9.30 13.28 3.15
CA HIS A 60 9.70 13.21 4.57
C HIS A 60 8.46 13.16 5.45
N GLU A 61 8.61 12.59 6.64
CA GLU A 61 7.61 12.76 7.69
C GLU A 61 7.39 14.27 7.91
N PRO A 62 6.14 14.76 7.89
CA PRO A 62 5.85 16.15 8.16
C PRO A 62 6.45 16.57 9.50
N THR A 63 7.13 17.71 9.52
CA THR A 63 7.68 18.22 10.77
C THR A 63 6.54 18.73 11.68
N ASP A 64 6.77 18.69 12.98
CA ASP A 64 5.88 19.29 14.00
C ASP A 64 5.44 20.71 13.66
N GLU A 65 6.33 21.51 13.07
CA GLU A 65 6.07 22.89 12.69
C GLU A 65 5.10 22.99 11.50
N GLU A 66 5.29 22.15 10.48
CA GLU A 66 4.40 22.07 9.32
C GLU A 66 3.00 21.57 9.72
N LEU A 67 2.93 20.58 10.61
CA LEU A 67 1.66 20.11 11.17
C LEU A 67 0.93 21.24 11.91
N ARG A 68 1.63 21.95 12.80
CA ARG A 68 1.06 23.09 13.55
C ARG A 68 0.62 24.23 12.62
N ALA A 69 1.36 24.48 11.53
CA ALA A 69 1.00 25.49 10.53
C ALA A 69 -0.33 25.16 9.82
N LEU A 70 -0.64 23.88 9.65
CA LEU A 70 -1.91 23.40 9.11
C LEU A 70 -3.02 23.27 10.17
N GLY A 71 -2.74 23.66 11.42
CA GLY A 71 -3.67 23.54 12.54
C GLY A 71 -3.81 22.12 13.08
N ILE A 72 -2.86 21.24 12.76
CA ILE A 72 -2.80 19.87 13.25
C ILE A 72 -1.88 19.83 14.47
N ASP A 73 -2.36 19.31 15.60
CA ASP A 73 -1.50 19.06 16.76
C ASP A 73 -0.71 17.76 16.56
N PRO A 74 0.63 17.79 16.50
CA PRO A 74 1.45 16.59 16.31
C PRO A 74 1.24 15.55 17.41
N VAL A 75 0.90 15.94 18.64
CA VAL A 75 0.63 14.99 19.73
C VAL A 75 -0.63 14.16 19.45
N ASP A 76 -1.63 14.77 18.82
CA ASP A 76 -2.90 14.12 18.48
C ASP A 76 -2.91 13.41 17.12
N ASN A 77 -1.94 13.73 16.24
CA ASN A 77 -1.72 13.10 14.95
C ASN A 77 -0.59 12.05 15.02
N THR A 78 -0.59 11.26 16.09
CA THR A 78 0.21 10.05 16.19
C THR A 78 -0.69 8.84 15.96
N THR A 79 -0.20 7.85 15.22
CA THR A 79 -0.84 6.53 15.11
C THR A 79 -0.63 5.77 16.43
N GLY A 80 -1.23 6.26 17.51
CA GLY A 80 -1.24 5.56 18.81
C GLY A 80 -2.21 4.38 18.81
N ASP A 81 -2.22 3.59 19.90
CA ASP A 81 -3.14 2.46 20.15
C ASP A 81 -4.63 2.85 20.26
N ARG A 82 -5.05 3.96 19.65
CA ARG A 82 -6.47 4.33 19.54
C ARG A 82 -7.14 3.32 18.62
N GLU A 83 -8.25 2.76 19.11
CA GLU A 83 -9.15 1.98 18.27
C GLU A 83 -9.56 2.86 17.08
N PRO A 84 -9.33 2.41 15.83
CA PRO A 84 -9.74 3.18 14.66
C PRO A 84 -11.24 3.46 14.73
N PRO A 85 -11.70 4.63 14.25
CA PRO A 85 -13.11 4.98 14.32
C PRO A 85 -13.96 3.91 13.65
N ASP A 86 -15.09 3.55 14.26
CA ASP A 86 -16.07 2.62 13.71
C ASP A 86 -16.52 3.13 12.32
N VAL A 87 -15.93 2.58 11.26
CA VAL A 87 -16.36 2.87 9.90
C VAL A 87 -17.72 2.18 9.68
N PRO A 88 -18.75 2.90 9.21
CA PRO A 88 -20.02 2.27 8.90
C PRO A 88 -19.82 1.26 7.77
N THR A 89 -19.94 -0.02 8.12
CA THR A 89 -19.81 -1.18 7.23
C THR A 89 -20.89 -1.23 6.14
N ASP A 90 -21.87 -0.32 6.15
CA ASP A 90 -23.07 -0.32 5.30
C ASP A 90 -22.99 0.57 4.04
N ARG A 91 -21.81 0.83 3.49
CA ARG A 91 -21.69 1.42 2.13
C ARG A 91 -20.68 0.74 1.20
N TRP A 92 -19.78 -0.08 1.74
CA TRP A 92 -18.92 -0.98 0.96
C TRP A 92 -19.40 -2.41 1.18
N GLY A 93 -20.15 -2.94 0.23
CA GLY A 93 -20.67 -4.31 0.30
C GLY A 93 -19.52 -5.32 0.37
N GLY A 94 -19.51 -6.15 1.42
CA GLY A 94 -18.45 -7.13 1.59
C GLY A 94 -18.63 -8.05 2.79
N GLY A 95 -19.84 -8.54 3.03
CA GLY A 95 -20.03 -9.67 3.93
C GLY A 95 -19.31 -10.91 3.40
N ARG A 96 -18.16 -11.24 4.00
CA ARG A 96 -17.71 -12.62 4.24
C ARG A 96 -16.52 -12.62 5.18
N SER A 97 -16.72 -13.15 6.38
CA SER A 97 -15.65 -13.64 7.24
C SER A 97 -14.82 -14.69 6.50
N PRO A 98 -13.49 -14.60 6.45
CA PRO A 98 -12.67 -15.76 6.17
C PRO A 98 -12.57 -16.58 7.45
N GLU A 99 -13.24 -17.72 7.45
CA GLU A 99 -12.92 -18.86 8.31
C GLU A 99 -11.45 -19.26 8.11
N TRP A 100 -10.57 -18.84 9.00
CA TRP A 100 -9.25 -19.46 9.10
C TRP A 100 -9.41 -20.77 9.85
N ARG A 101 -9.31 -21.88 9.10
CA ARG A 101 -9.37 -23.26 9.60
C ARG A 101 -8.41 -23.48 10.78
N SER A 102 -8.91 -24.18 11.80
CA SER A 102 -8.18 -25.24 12.51
C SER A 102 -9.12 -26.44 12.61
#